data_AF-A0AAV0EYB8-F1
#
_entry.id   AF-A0AAV0EYB8-F1
#
_cell.length_a   1.000
_cell.length_b   1.000
_cell.length_c   1.000
_cell.angle_alpha   90.00
_cell.angle_beta   90.00
_cell.angle_gamma   90.00
#
_symmetry.space_group_name_H-M   'P 1'
#
loop_
_entity.id
_entity.type
_entity.pdbx_description
1 polymer ?
#
loop_
_entity_poly.entity_id
_entity_poly.type
_entity_poly.pdbx_seq_one_letter_code
_entity_poly.pdbx_strand_id
1 'polypeptide(L)'
;MKTGFLAIPVISAAVLLCIQVCLGASYSTKLIHRLSEEARSALAAKGRQAPLPERESLEQARLLLASDFKRQQRLKLQKQLFVPSEGGQAFDFGNELSWLHYAWIDIGTPNVSFLVALDAGSDLLWVPCDCIQCAPLSSSYYNVLDRDMNEYSPSRSSSSKYLPCSHQLCELGLDCKSSKEQCPYMANYTSDGTSSSGFLVEDKLHLISTGEHLHQASALPLIIIGCGNKQTGGYLDGAAPDGVLGLGPGKISVPSQLASSGLVPHSFSFCFDKSHSGSLLFGDQGPGSQRFTPFLPLEGNYNTYIVEAEYYCLAGSCLKQSGFKAQVDSGTSFTFLPSEIYQKVVNKFDELMNNTRSTIDVFPYCYKARSQGLPNFPSMKLIFPNNQTFVVQNPMFPVPNSQANKFYCLGIQETKGAYGLMGQNFMTGYRMVFDWENLKLGWSASNCREADKAAAITPPPSGVSENPLPTDQRQRNPFGIAFPPAIASRTPPTAPSSAALLSILSQHCIMTLLVLHLFISF
;
A
#
# COMPACT_ATOMS: atom_id res chain seq x y z
N MET A 1 35.10 33.97 -56.18
CA MET A 1 33.82 34.73 -56.11
C MET A 1 32.75 33.95 -56.86
N LYS A 2 31.53 33.86 -56.29
CA LYS A 2 30.29 33.22 -56.79
C LYS A 2 30.08 31.71 -56.51
N THR A 3 30.02 31.31 -55.23
CA THR A 3 29.22 30.14 -54.79
C THR A 3 28.62 30.30 -53.38
N GLY A 4 29.10 31.24 -52.56
CA GLY A 4 28.66 31.43 -51.17
C GLY A 4 27.30 32.13 -50.93
N PHE A 5 26.56 32.56 -51.96
CA PHE A 5 25.31 33.32 -51.78
C PHE A 5 24.02 32.49 -51.86
N LEU A 6 24.10 31.18 -52.17
CA LEU A 6 22.95 30.28 -52.22
C LEU A 6 22.80 29.36 -51.00
N ALA A 7 23.84 29.19 -50.17
CA ALA A 7 23.76 28.32 -48.99
C ALA A 7 22.96 28.95 -47.84
N ILE A 8 23.08 30.26 -47.65
CA ILE A 8 22.44 31.00 -46.55
C ILE A 8 20.90 30.96 -46.63
N PRO A 9 20.23 31.20 -47.78
CA PRO A 9 18.77 31.14 -47.83
C PRO A 9 18.23 29.70 -47.66
N VAL A 10 18.98 28.68 -48.09
CA VAL A 10 18.58 27.27 -47.91
C VAL A 10 18.72 26.84 -46.45
N ILE A 11 19.78 27.27 -45.77
CA ILE A 11 19.98 27.02 -44.33
C ILE A 11 18.93 27.78 -43.50
N SER A 12 18.65 29.05 -43.82
CA SER A 12 17.58 29.79 -43.15
C SER A 12 16.19 29.18 -43.38
N ALA A 13 15.90 28.66 -44.58
CA ALA A 13 14.65 27.96 -44.86
C ALA A 13 14.54 26.64 -44.10
N ALA A 14 15.62 25.86 -44.02
CA ALA A 14 15.65 24.61 -43.26
C ALA A 14 15.52 24.85 -41.74
N VAL A 15 16.18 25.90 -41.22
CA VAL A 15 16.06 26.31 -39.81
C VAL A 15 14.66 26.87 -39.52
N LEU A 16 14.06 27.66 -40.42
CA LEU A 16 12.66 28.09 -40.25
C LEU A 16 11.67 26.92 -40.30
N LEU A 17 11.90 25.92 -41.16
CA LEU A 17 11.08 24.71 -41.20
C LEU A 17 11.22 23.90 -39.90
N CYS A 18 12.44 23.75 -39.37
CA CYS A 18 12.66 23.11 -38.07
C CYS A 18 12.04 23.89 -36.91
N ILE A 19 12.10 25.23 -36.94
CA ILE A 19 11.47 26.11 -35.94
C ILE A 19 9.94 26.04 -36.05
N GLN A 20 9.35 25.94 -37.25
CA GLN A 20 7.91 25.69 -37.44
C GLN A 20 7.48 24.29 -36.96
N VAL A 21 8.33 23.28 -37.14
CA VAL A 21 8.09 21.93 -36.58
C VAL A 21 8.22 21.92 -35.06
N CYS A 22 9.09 22.75 -34.47
CA CYS A 22 9.29 22.84 -33.02
C CYS A 22 8.30 23.77 -32.28
N LEU A 23 7.76 24.82 -32.93
CA LEU A 23 6.81 25.77 -32.32
C LEU A 23 5.34 25.49 -32.68
N GLY A 24 5.06 24.45 -33.46
CA GLY A 24 3.71 24.07 -33.89
C GLY A 24 3.33 22.62 -33.59
N ALA A 25 4.11 21.88 -32.81
CA ALA A 25 3.71 20.55 -32.35
C ALA A 25 2.64 20.69 -31.25
N SER A 26 1.42 21.05 -31.66
CA SER A 26 0.23 20.68 -30.89
C SER A 26 0.20 19.16 -30.87
N TYR A 27 0.67 18.56 -29.78
CA TYR A 27 0.53 17.13 -29.53
C TYR A 27 -0.95 16.82 -29.41
N SER A 28 -1.60 16.55 -30.53
CA SER A 28 -2.95 16.02 -30.57
C SER A 28 -2.85 14.52 -30.35
N THR A 29 -3.15 14.09 -29.13
CA THR A 29 -3.29 12.67 -28.83
C THR A 29 -4.68 12.24 -29.30
N LYS A 30 -4.75 11.36 -30.31
CA LYS A 30 -6.01 10.75 -30.74
C LYS A 30 -6.57 9.93 -29.57
N LEU A 31 -7.68 10.37 -28.99
CA LEU A 31 -8.43 9.60 -28.00
C LEU A 31 -9.11 8.43 -28.72
N ILE A 32 -8.52 7.24 -28.59
CA ILE A 32 -9.09 6.01 -29.13
C ILE A 32 -10.01 5.44 -28.05
N HIS A 33 -11.31 5.50 -28.29
CA HIS A 33 -12.30 4.89 -27.40
C HIS A 33 -11.99 3.39 -27.27
N ARG A 34 -11.99 2.84 -26.05
CA ARG A 34 -11.62 1.43 -25.79
C ARG A 34 -12.41 0.42 -26.61
N LEU A 35 -13.62 0.79 -27.06
CA LEU A 35 -14.51 -0.03 -27.88
C LEU A 35 -14.54 0.33 -29.38
N SER A 36 -13.66 1.24 -29.82
CA SER A 36 -13.53 1.63 -31.23
C SER A 36 -12.93 0.51 -32.08
N GLU A 37 -13.17 0.55 -33.38
CA GLU A 37 -12.55 -0.38 -34.34
C GLU A 37 -11.03 -0.30 -34.32
N GLU A 38 -10.48 0.90 -34.09
CA GLU A 38 -9.04 1.09 -33.93
C GLU A 38 -8.50 0.41 -32.65
N ALA A 39 -9.23 0.48 -31.53
CA ALA A 39 -8.87 -0.25 -30.31
C ALA A 39 -9.03 -1.77 -30.49
N ARG A 40 -10.10 -2.23 -31.17
CA ARG A 40 -10.32 -3.64 -31.50
C ARG A 40 -9.18 -4.18 -32.37
N SER A 41 -8.81 -3.43 -33.39
CA SER A 41 -7.71 -3.78 -34.31
C SER A 41 -6.36 -3.82 -33.57
N ALA A 42 -6.11 -2.87 -32.66
CA ALA A 42 -4.88 -2.85 -31.86
C ALA A 42 -4.81 -3.98 -30.82
N LEU A 43 -5.95 -4.38 -30.23
CA LEU A 43 -6.05 -5.52 -29.31
C LEU A 43 -5.93 -6.86 -30.05
N ALA A 44 -6.54 -6.97 -31.23
CA ALA A 44 -6.40 -8.11 -32.13
C ALA A 44 -4.94 -8.30 -32.57
N ALA A 45 -4.24 -7.22 -32.91
CA ALA A 45 -2.81 -7.24 -33.26
C ALA A 45 -1.90 -7.68 -32.09
N LYS A 46 -2.35 -7.56 -30.84
CA LYS A 46 -1.63 -8.01 -29.63
C LYS A 46 -2.03 -9.42 -29.15
N GLY A 47 -2.82 -10.16 -29.94
CA GLY A 47 -3.22 -11.53 -29.61
C GLY A 47 -4.18 -11.66 -28.42
N ARG A 48 -4.80 -10.56 -27.96
CA ARG A 48 -5.78 -10.57 -26.86
C ARG A 48 -7.20 -10.54 -27.43
N GLN A 49 -7.77 -11.71 -27.69
CA GLN A 49 -9.19 -11.84 -28.03
C GLN A 49 -10.04 -11.84 -26.75
N ALA A 50 -10.32 -10.65 -26.21
CA ALA A 50 -11.50 -10.48 -25.36
C ALA A 50 -12.68 -10.16 -26.30
N PRO A 51 -13.86 -10.80 -26.16
CA PRO A 51 -15.04 -10.42 -26.93
C PRO A 51 -15.46 -9.02 -26.47
N LEU A 52 -15.13 -8.00 -27.25
CA LEU A 52 -15.73 -6.69 -27.08
C LEU A 52 -17.12 -6.75 -27.71
N PRO A 53 -18.21 -6.45 -26.98
CA PRO A 53 -19.57 -6.56 -27.50
C PRO A 53 -19.74 -5.72 -28.76
N GLU A 54 -20.57 -6.17 -29.70
CA GLU A 54 -20.83 -5.46 -30.96
C GLU A 54 -21.28 -4.02 -30.71
N ARG A 55 -20.90 -3.13 -31.63
CA ARG A 55 -21.26 -1.71 -31.56
C ARG A 55 -22.79 -1.60 -31.61
N GLU A 56 -23.36 -0.75 -30.75
CA GLU A 56 -24.80 -0.53 -30.61
C GLU A 56 -25.59 -1.75 -30.13
N SER A 57 -24.92 -2.78 -29.59
CA SER A 57 -25.58 -3.92 -28.97
C SER A 57 -26.09 -3.61 -27.55
N LEU A 58 -27.12 -4.35 -27.12
CA LEU A 58 -27.62 -4.31 -25.74
C LEU A 58 -26.53 -4.71 -24.72
N GLU A 59 -25.61 -5.60 -25.10
CA GLU A 59 -24.49 -6.02 -24.27
C GLU A 59 -23.47 -4.88 -24.07
N GLN A 60 -23.18 -4.12 -25.13
CA GLN A 60 -22.35 -2.92 -25.03
C GLN A 60 -23.00 -1.88 -24.10
N ALA A 61 -24.30 -1.62 -24.27
CA ALA A 61 -25.05 -0.72 -23.41
C ALA A 61 -25.00 -1.18 -21.94
N ARG A 62 -25.14 -2.49 -21.67
CA ARG A 62 -25.02 -3.06 -20.32
C ARG A 62 -23.63 -2.89 -19.72
N LEU A 63 -22.55 -3.09 -20.49
CA LEU A 63 -21.19 -2.88 -20.00
C LEU A 63 -20.90 -1.40 -19.70
N LEU A 64 -21.34 -0.50 -20.57
CA LEU A 64 -21.24 0.95 -20.36
C LEU A 64 -22.04 1.36 -19.12
N LEU A 65 -23.28 0.90 -19.01
CA LEU A 65 -24.15 1.17 -17.86
C LEU A 65 -23.55 0.61 -16.56
N ALA A 66 -22.98 -0.60 -16.57
CA ALA A 66 -22.28 -1.17 -15.42
C ALA A 66 -21.02 -0.37 -15.03
N SER A 67 -20.28 0.13 -16.02
CA SER A 67 -19.14 1.02 -15.81
C SER A 67 -19.58 2.38 -15.24
N ASP A 68 -20.68 2.94 -15.74
CA ASP A 68 -21.25 4.19 -15.28
C ASP A 68 -21.85 4.04 -13.88
N PHE A 69 -22.52 2.94 -13.57
CA PHE A 69 -22.97 2.62 -12.22
C PHE A 69 -21.79 2.48 -11.27
N LYS A 70 -20.73 1.75 -11.65
CA LYS A 70 -19.49 1.69 -10.85
C LYS A 70 -18.88 3.07 -10.64
N ARG A 71 -18.86 3.92 -11.67
CA ARG A 71 -18.35 5.30 -11.57
C ARG A 71 -19.22 6.18 -10.66
N GLN A 72 -20.53 6.12 -10.80
CA GLN A 72 -21.48 6.83 -9.95
C GLN A 72 -21.43 6.35 -8.50
N GLN A 73 -21.27 5.04 -8.29
CA GLN A 73 -21.11 4.43 -6.97
C GLN A 73 -19.78 4.88 -6.34
N ARG A 74 -18.67 4.90 -7.08
CA ARG A 74 -17.38 5.47 -6.63
C ARG A 74 -17.49 6.95 -6.25
N LEU A 75 -18.21 7.76 -7.02
CA LEU A 75 -18.45 9.18 -6.71
C LEU A 75 -19.29 9.37 -5.45
N LYS A 76 -20.20 8.44 -5.14
CA LYS A 76 -20.99 8.45 -3.89
C LYS A 76 -20.19 7.93 -2.68
N LEU A 77 -19.33 6.93 -2.90
CA LEU A 77 -18.49 6.30 -1.86
C LEU A 77 -17.21 7.06 -1.54
N GLN A 78 -16.83 8.05 -2.36
CA GLN A 78 -15.68 8.93 -2.16
C GLN A 78 -15.68 9.71 -0.82
N LYS A 79 -16.69 9.52 0.03
CA LYS A 79 -16.79 10.11 1.38
C LYS A 79 -16.93 9.10 2.50
N GLN A 80 -17.09 7.80 2.23
CA GLN A 80 -17.34 6.81 3.27
C GLN A 80 -16.04 6.06 3.59
N LEU A 81 -15.52 6.30 4.79
CA LEU A 81 -14.37 5.61 5.33
C LEU A 81 -14.84 4.39 6.12
N PHE A 82 -13.99 3.37 6.19
CA PHE A 82 -14.28 2.16 6.95
C PHE A 82 -13.18 1.85 7.95
N VAL A 83 -13.58 1.28 9.08
CA VAL A 83 -12.70 0.76 10.12
C VAL A 83 -13.14 -0.66 10.51
N PRO A 84 -12.28 -1.46 11.15
CA PRO A 84 -12.70 -2.72 11.76
C PRO A 84 -13.90 -2.55 12.70
N SER A 85 -14.76 -3.56 12.80
CA SER A 85 -15.97 -3.53 13.67
C SER A 85 -15.65 -3.34 15.15
N GLU A 86 -14.51 -3.85 15.62
CA GLU A 86 -13.97 -3.65 16.97
C GLU A 86 -13.46 -2.21 17.21
N GLY A 87 -13.49 -1.37 16.17
CA GLY A 87 -13.04 0.01 16.19
C GLY A 87 -11.82 0.26 15.30
N GLY A 88 -11.60 1.53 14.99
CA GLY A 88 -10.44 1.96 14.20
C GLY A 88 -9.17 2.15 15.02
N GLN A 89 -9.16 1.82 16.31
CA GLN A 89 -8.01 2.05 17.19
C GLN A 89 -6.86 1.10 16.89
N ALA A 90 -5.64 1.64 16.93
CA ALA A 90 -4.41 0.88 16.88
C ALA A 90 -3.68 0.94 18.23
N PHE A 91 -3.06 -0.16 18.62
CA PHE A 91 -2.41 -0.36 19.92
C PHE A 91 -0.94 -0.74 19.72
N ASP A 92 -0.05 -0.23 20.55
CA ASP A 92 1.35 -0.68 20.64
C ASP A 92 1.61 -1.24 22.04
N PHE A 93 2.11 -2.49 22.08
CA PHE A 93 2.35 -3.26 23.29
C PHE A 93 3.83 -3.30 23.69
N GLY A 94 4.66 -2.48 23.04
CA GLY A 94 6.08 -2.39 23.27
C GLY A 94 6.81 -3.72 23.04
N ASN A 95 7.81 -3.99 23.88
CA ASN A 95 8.68 -5.16 23.72
C ASN A 95 7.95 -6.51 23.78
N GLU A 96 6.82 -6.59 24.49
CA GLU A 96 6.07 -7.83 24.69
C GLU A 96 5.52 -8.38 23.37
N LEU A 97 5.20 -7.51 22.41
CA LEU A 97 4.83 -7.89 21.04
C LEU A 97 5.70 -7.15 20.01
N SER A 98 7.02 -7.12 20.24
CA SER A 98 8.02 -6.65 19.26
C SER A 98 7.82 -5.24 18.69
N TRP A 99 7.23 -4.31 19.46
CA TRP A 99 7.08 -2.89 19.11
C TRP A 99 6.37 -2.66 17.77
N LEU A 100 5.37 -3.50 17.46
CA LEU A 100 4.48 -3.29 16.33
C LEU A 100 3.18 -2.60 16.77
N HIS A 101 2.46 -2.05 15.80
CA HIS A 101 1.10 -1.57 16.02
C HIS A 101 0.10 -2.63 15.58
N TYR A 102 -0.97 -2.79 16.36
CA TYR A 102 -1.97 -3.81 16.19
C TYR A 102 -3.36 -3.21 16.08
N ALA A 103 -4.28 -3.89 15.41
CA ALA A 103 -5.70 -3.58 15.47
C ALA A 103 -6.49 -4.87 15.72
N TRP A 104 -7.64 -4.73 16.36
CA TRP A 104 -8.60 -5.82 16.44
C TRP A 104 -9.45 -5.87 15.17
N ILE A 105 -9.58 -7.05 14.59
CA ILE A 105 -10.44 -7.32 13.44
C ILE A 105 -11.34 -8.51 13.73
N ASP A 106 -12.49 -8.56 13.05
CA ASP A 106 -13.45 -9.66 13.17
C ASP A 106 -13.60 -10.39 11.85
N ILE A 107 -13.54 -11.72 11.90
CA ILE A 107 -13.64 -12.61 10.74
C ILE A 107 -14.71 -13.67 10.97
N GLY A 108 -15.50 -13.98 9.93
CA GLY A 108 -16.34 -15.18 9.89
C GLY A 108 -17.84 -14.98 10.18
N THR A 109 -18.57 -16.09 10.27
CA THR A 109 -19.98 -16.15 10.68
C THR A 109 -20.25 -17.41 11.51
N PRO A 110 -20.37 -17.33 12.86
CA PRO A 110 -20.27 -16.12 13.69
C PRO A 110 -18.87 -15.49 13.62
N ASN A 111 -18.77 -14.19 13.94
CA ASN A 111 -17.48 -13.49 13.96
C ASN A 111 -16.61 -13.96 15.14
N VAL A 112 -15.30 -13.97 14.88
CA VAL A 112 -14.24 -14.21 15.87
C VAL A 112 -13.23 -13.06 15.73
N SER A 113 -12.73 -12.55 16.85
CA SER A 113 -11.85 -11.38 16.91
C SER A 113 -10.38 -11.79 16.94
N PHE A 114 -9.54 -11.08 16.19
CA PHE A 114 -8.10 -11.32 16.08
C PHE A 114 -7.30 -10.03 16.26
N LEU A 115 -6.22 -10.07 17.03
CA LEU A 115 -5.29 -8.96 17.24
C LEU A 115 -4.15 -8.99 16.22
N VAL A 116 -4.34 -8.31 15.09
CA VAL A 116 -3.43 -8.41 13.96
C VAL A 116 -2.41 -7.28 13.91
N ALA A 117 -1.15 -7.61 13.63
CA ALA A 117 -0.10 -6.61 13.41
C ALA A 117 -0.35 -5.87 12.09
N LEU A 118 -0.19 -4.55 12.08
CA LEU A 118 -0.44 -3.69 10.93
C LEU A 118 0.80 -3.57 10.04
N ASP A 119 0.78 -4.19 8.87
CA ASP A 119 1.97 -4.36 8.04
C ASP A 119 1.77 -3.86 6.60
N ALA A 120 2.22 -2.63 6.31
CA ALA A 120 2.27 -2.08 4.96
C ALA A 120 3.42 -2.66 4.10
N GLY A 121 4.33 -3.44 4.69
CA GLY A 121 5.44 -4.11 4.03
C GLY A 121 5.08 -5.45 3.38
N SER A 122 3.93 -6.04 3.70
CA SER A 122 3.43 -7.30 3.12
C SER A 122 1.97 -7.23 2.68
N ASP A 123 1.55 -8.14 1.81
CA ASP A 123 0.22 -8.10 1.19
C ASP A 123 -0.83 -8.94 1.91
N LEU A 124 -0.49 -10.12 2.43
CA LEU A 124 -1.49 -11.10 2.88
C LEU A 124 -1.96 -10.83 4.31
N LEU A 125 -3.29 -10.76 4.53
CA LEU A 125 -3.87 -10.98 5.85
C LEU A 125 -3.84 -12.48 6.17
N TRP A 126 -3.22 -12.86 7.27
CA TRP A 126 -3.27 -14.22 7.80
C TRP A 126 -3.50 -14.23 9.30
N VAL A 127 -4.14 -15.29 9.79
CA VAL A 127 -4.45 -15.54 11.21
C VAL A 127 -4.10 -16.98 11.57
N PRO A 128 -3.76 -17.28 12.85
CA PRO A 128 -3.55 -18.66 13.29
C PRO A 128 -4.83 -19.47 13.06
N CYS A 129 -4.67 -20.67 12.51
CA CYS A 129 -5.81 -21.45 12.05
C CYS A 129 -5.49 -22.93 11.97
N ASP A 130 -6.36 -23.78 12.51
CA ASP A 130 -6.18 -25.24 12.64
C ASP A 130 -4.70 -25.59 12.97
N CYS A 131 -4.21 -24.99 14.05
CA CYS A 131 -2.80 -24.79 14.33
C CYS A 131 -2.05 -26.11 14.57
N ILE A 132 -0.92 -26.26 13.88
CA ILE A 132 0.04 -27.35 14.08
C ILE A 132 1.26 -26.85 14.87
N GLN A 133 1.75 -25.66 14.53
CA GLN A 133 2.87 -25.01 15.19
C GLN A 133 2.69 -23.49 15.13
N CYS A 134 2.20 -22.88 16.20
CA CYS A 134 1.97 -21.44 16.28
C CYS A 134 2.41 -20.91 17.65
N ALA A 135 2.48 -19.60 17.75
CA ALA A 135 2.65 -18.92 19.02
C ALA A 135 1.54 -19.28 20.03
N PRO A 136 1.80 -19.20 21.34
CA PRO A 136 0.74 -19.25 22.35
C PRO A 136 -0.34 -18.18 22.09
N LEU A 137 -1.60 -18.49 22.38
CA LEU A 137 -2.73 -17.54 22.24
C LEU A 137 -3.34 -17.10 23.57
N SER A 138 -2.92 -17.71 24.68
CA SER A 138 -3.39 -17.35 26.02
C SER A 138 -2.84 -15.99 26.44
N SER A 139 -3.71 -15.10 26.90
CA SER A 139 -3.33 -13.82 27.52
C SER A 139 -2.37 -13.99 28.70
N SER A 140 -2.43 -15.12 29.41
CA SER A 140 -1.49 -15.43 30.51
C SER A 140 -0.03 -15.53 30.06
N TYR A 141 0.24 -15.73 28.76
CA TYR A 141 1.58 -15.73 28.20
C TYR A 141 2.08 -14.31 27.91
N TYR A 142 1.16 -13.34 27.75
CA TYR A 142 1.43 -11.96 27.38
C TYR A 142 0.87 -11.01 28.44
N ASN A 143 1.70 -10.54 29.36
CA ASN A 143 1.27 -9.73 30.52
C ASN A 143 0.53 -8.42 30.18
N VAL A 144 0.59 -8.02 28.91
CA VAL A 144 0.02 -6.78 28.36
C VAL A 144 -1.37 -6.96 27.77
N LEU A 145 -1.83 -8.21 27.58
CA LEU A 145 -3.13 -8.52 27.01
C LEU A 145 -4.17 -8.70 28.13
N ASP A 146 -5.36 -8.14 27.91
CA ASP A 146 -6.51 -8.21 28.81
C ASP A 146 -7.52 -9.30 28.42
N ARG A 147 -7.36 -9.88 27.22
CA ARG A 147 -8.17 -10.98 26.70
C ARG A 147 -7.34 -11.99 25.91
N ASP A 148 -7.80 -13.23 25.90
CA ASP A 148 -7.21 -14.29 25.08
C ASP A 148 -7.38 -13.99 23.59
N MET A 149 -6.37 -14.40 22.82
CA MET A 149 -6.38 -14.38 21.36
C MET A 149 -7.10 -15.63 20.82
N ASN A 150 -7.42 -15.66 19.52
CA ASN A 150 -8.27 -16.70 18.96
C ASN A 150 -7.59 -17.51 17.88
N GLU A 151 -8.12 -18.71 17.66
CA GLU A 151 -7.74 -19.55 16.53
C GLU A 151 -8.91 -19.62 15.55
N TYR A 152 -8.65 -19.25 14.29
CA TYR A 152 -9.65 -19.35 13.26
C TYR A 152 -9.87 -20.82 12.87
N SER A 153 -11.12 -21.26 12.74
CA SER A 153 -11.42 -22.58 12.18
C SER A 153 -12.42 -22.44 11.03
N PRO A 154 -12.01 -22.76 9.78
CA PRO A 154 -12.89 -22.70 8.61
C PRO A 154 -14.17 -23.52 8.82
N SER A 155 -14.06 -24.66 9.49
CA SER A 155 -15.19 -25.57 9.78
C SER A 155 -16.27 -24.95 10.68
N ARG A 156 -15.91 -23.93 11.48
CA ARG A 156 -16.81 -23.26 12.44
C ARG A 156 -17.46 -22.00 11.89
N SER A 157 -17.01 -21.50 10.74
CA SER A 157 -17.61 -20.34 10.07
C SER A 157 -18.48 -20.80 8.90
N SER A 158 -19.77 -20.47 8.95
CA SER A 158 -20.74 -20.78 7.88
C SER A 158 -20.51 -20.00 6.58
N SER A 159 -19.67 -18.97 6.61
CA SER A 159 -19.30 -18.17 5.44
C SER A 159 -17.92 -18.52 4.85
N SER A 160 -17.14 -19.37 5.53
CA SER A 160 -15.80 -19.77 5.07
C SER A 160 -15.86 -20.64 3.82
N LYS A 161 -14.94 -20.40 2.89
CA LYS A 161 -14.72 -21.23 1.71
C LYS A 161 -13.23 -21.38 1.44
N TYR A 162 -12.78 -22.60 1.17
CA TYR A 162 -11.41 -22.79 0.71
C TYR A 162 -11.19 -22.16 -0.66
N LEU A 163 -10.05 -21.51 -0.83
CA LEU A 163 -9.65 -20.97 -2.12
C LEU A 163 -9.00 -22.10 -2.94
N PRO A 164 -9.54 -22.49 -4.10
CA PRO A 164 -8.95 -23.58 -4.89
C PRO A 164 -7.68 -23.10 -5.62
N CYS A 165 -6.76 -24.02 -5.92
CA CYS A 165 -5.54 -23.71 -6.68
C CYS A 165 -5.78 -23.14 -8.09
N SER A 166 -6.96 -23.38 -8.67
CA SER A 166 -7.37 -22.74 -9.93
C SER A 166 -7.71 -21.25 -9.80
N HIS A 167 -7.79 -20.73 -8.59
CA HIS A 167 -8.09 -19.33 -8.35
C HIS A 167 -6.93 -18.43 -8.82
N GLN A 168 -7.26 -17.30 -9.45
CA GLN A 168 -6.27 -16.37 -10.04
C GLN A 168 -5.30 -15.72 -9.04
N LEU A 169 -5.66 -15.73 -7.75
CA LEU A 169 -4.83 -15.19 -6.65
C LEU A 169 -4.04 -16.28 -5.92
N CYS A 170 -4.07 -17.53 -6.41
CA CYS A 170 -3.21 -18.59 -5.92
C CYS A 170 -1.83 -18.52 -6.58
N GLU A 171 -0.86 -17.88 -5.92
CA GLU A 171 0.51 -17.74 -6.46
C GLU A 171 1.22 -19.09 -6.58
N LEU A 172 1.04 -19.97 -5.60
CA LEU A 172 1.60 -21.32 -5.57
C LEU A 172 0.77 -22.33 -6.38
N GLY A 173 -0.12 -21.87 -7.27
CA GLY A 173 -0.94 -22.75 -8.13
C GLY A 173 -0.12 -23.76 -8.96
N LEU A 174 1.20 -23.54 -9.10
CA LEU A 174 2.16 -24.45 -9.73
C LEU A 174 2.57 -25.64 -8.86
N ASP A 175 2.59 -25.47 -7.53
CA ASP A 175 2.91 -26.54 -6.57
C ASP A 175 1.70 -27.42 -6.23
N CYS A 176 0.52 -27.04 -6.72
CA CYS A 176 -0.71 -27.80 -6.56
C CYS A 176 -0.75 -29.01 -7.50
N LYS A 177 -1.16 -30.16 -6.96
CA LYS A 177 -1.35 -31.39 -7.75
C LYS A 177 -2.67 -31.38 -8.52
N SER A 178 -3.66 -30.60 -8.05
CA SER A 178 -4.98 -30.50 -8.65
C SER A 178 -5.55 -29.08 -8.60
N SER A 179 -6.29 -28.70 -9.64
CA SER A 179 -7.01 -27.41 -9.72
C SER A 179 -8.03 -27.18 -8.60
N LYS A 180 -8.48 -28.25 -7.94
CA LYS A 180 -9.47 -28.23 -6.83
C LYS A 180 -8.83 -28.35 -5.46
N GLU A 181 -7.52 -28.54 -5.39
CA GLU A 181 -6.79 -28.58 -4.13
C GLU A 181 -6.86 -27.21 -3.44
N GLN A 182 -6.73 -27.19 -2.12
CA GLN A 182 -6.65 -25.94 -1.36
C GLN A 182 -5.38 -25.21 -1.77
N CYS A 183 -5.49 -23.93 -2.09
CA CYS A 183 -4.34 -23.13 -2.47
C CYS A 183 -3.39 -22.99 -1.27
N PRO A 184 -2.16 -23.52 -1.34
CA PRO A 184 -1.19 -23.32 -0.29
C PRO A 184 -0.67 -21.87 -0.34
N TYR A 185 -0.20 -21.36 0.79
CA TYR A 185 0.56 -20.12 0.83
C TYR A 185 1.75 -20.24 1.78
N MET A 186 2.77 -19.42 1.52
CA MET A 186 3.90 -19.21 2.41
C MET A 186 4.30 -17.74 2.34
N ALA A 187 4.16 -17.04 3.47
CA ALA A 187 4.61 -15.67 3.66
C ALA A 187 5.93 -15.68 4.42
N ASN A 188 7.00 -15.21 3.77
CA ASN A 188 8.33 -15.08 4.37
C ASN A 188 8.59 -13.62 4.72
N TYR A 189 9.14 -13.38 5.91
CA TYR A 189 9.48 -12.05 6.41
C TYR A 189 11.00 -11.89 6.49
N THR A 190 11.47 -10.65 6.49
CA THR A 190 12.91 -10.34 6.47
C THR A 190 13.60 -10.61 7.80
N SER A 191 12.85 -10.79 8.89
CA SER A 191 13.40 -11.18 10.19
C SER A 191 13.81 -12.65 10.19
N ASP A 192 14.83 -12.98 10.98
CA ASP A 192 15.54 -14.25 10.92
C ASP A 192 14.61 -15.48 11.03
N GLY A 193 14.41 -16.15 9.90
CA GLY A 193 13.60 -17.37 9.80
C GLY A 193 12.12 -17.17 10.10
N THR A 194 11.60 -15.95 10.06
CA THR A 194 10.20 -15.65 10.37
C THR A 194 9.31 -15.88 9.16
N SER A 195 8.30 -16.74 9.33
CA SER A 195 7.33 -17.06 8.28
C SER A 195 5.98 -17.48 8.84
N SER A 196 4.95 -17.40 7.99
CA SER A 196 3.64 -18.01 8.21
C SER A 196 3.24 -18.80 6.96
N SER A 197 2.71 -20.00 7.15
CA SER A 197 2.34 -20.89 6.05
C SER A 197 1.09 -21.70 6.37
N GLY A 198 0.41 -22.14 5.32
CA GLY A 198 -0.81 -22.92 5.40
C GLY A 198 -1.57 -22.88 4.08
N PHE A 199 -2.87 -22.59 4.11
CA PHE A 199 -3.71 -22.50 2.93
C PHE A 199 -4.61 -21.26 2.92
N LEU A 200 -5.07 -20.85 1.74
CA LEU A 200 -5.93 -19.70 1.58
C LEU A 200 -7.40 -20.07 1.73
N VAL A 201 -8.14 -19.22 2.43
CA VAL A 201 -9.60 -19.26 2.56
C VAL A 201 -10.19 -17.91 2.18
N GLU A 202 -11.45 -17.89 1.79
CA GLU A 202 -12.27 -16.70 1.64
C GLU A 202 -13.31 -16.67 2.76
N ASP A 203 -13.39 -15.57 3.51
CA ASP A 203 -14.42 -15.37 4.53
C ASP A 203 -14.75 -13.87 4.69
N LYS A 204 -15.75 -13.54 5.50
CA LYS A 204 -16.19 -12.16 5.74
C LYS A 204 -15.29 -11.45 6.74
N LEU A 205 -14.79 -10.28 6.37
CA LEU A 205 -14.23 -9.30 7.28
C LEU A 205 -15.35 -8.34 7.73
N HIS A 206 -15.42 -8.03 9.03
CA HIS A 206 -16.44 -7.12 9.55
C HIS A 206 -15.89 -5.70 9.66
N LEU A 207 -16.54 -4.78 8.94
CA LEU A 207 -16.19 -3.37 8.92
C LEU A 207 -17.40 -2.51 9.26
N ILE A 208 -17.14 -1.34 9.81
CA ILE A 208 -18.15 -0.30 10.08
C ILE A 208 -17.73 1.00 9.41
N SER A 209 -18.71 1.71 8.86
CA SER A 209 -18.44 3.02 8.27
C SER A 209 -18.23 4.08 9.35
N THR A 210 -17.32 5.02 9.09
CA THR A 210 -16.97 6.09 10.01
C THR A 210 -16.98 7.46 9.29
N GLY A 211 -17.42 8.52 9.96
CA GLY A 211 -17.46 9.90 9.42
C GLY A 211 -18.54 10.80 10.02
N GLU A 212 -18.29 12.12 10.07
CA GLU A 212 -19.23 13.11 10.59
C GLU A 212 -20.56 13.04 9.79
N HIS A 213 -21.66 12.71 10.48
CA HIS A 213 -23.05 12.64 9.97
C HIS A 213 -23.51 11.37 9.22
N LEU A 214 -22.79 10.25 9.31
CA LEU A 214 -23.25 8.99 8.69
C LEU A 214 -23.93 8.07 9.72
N HIS A 215 -25.06 7.47 9.35
CA HIS A 215 -25.55 6.28 10.02
C HIS A 215 -24.49 5.19 9.90
N GLN A 216 -24.11 4.57 11.02
CA GLN A 216 -23.09 3.52 11.06
C GLN A 216 -23.55 2.32 10.22
N ALA A 217 -23.05 2.22 8.99
CA ALA A 217 -23.34 1.14 8.09
C ALA A 217 -22.30 0.03 8.29
N SER A 218 -22.77 -1.19 8.53
CA SER A 218 -21.91 -2.38 8.54
C SER A 218 -21.62 -2.83 7.11
N ALA A 219 -20.39 -3.24 6.85
CA ALA A 219 -19.98 -3.90 5.62
C ALA A 219 -19.34 -5.25 5.96
N LEU A 220 -19.67 -6.27 5.17
CA LEU A 220 -19.17 -7.64 5.32
C LEU A 220 -18.51 -8.13 4.02
N PRO A 221 -17.46 -7.45 3.53
CA PRO A 221 -16.74 -7.89 2.34
C PRO A 221 -16.17 -9.31 2.52
N LEU A 222 -16.29 -10.13 1.47
CA LEU A 222 -15.53 -11.37 1.37
C LEU A 222 -14.09 -11.02 1.01
N ILE A 223 -13.16 -11.52 1.81
CA ILE A 223 -11.73 -11.32 1.63
C ILE A 223 -11.00 -12.65 1.69
N ILE A 224 -9.89 -12.74 0.97
CA ILE A 224 -8.94 -13.84 1.07
C ILE A 224 -8.08 -13.66 2.31
N ILE A 225 -7.94 -14.74 3.08
CA ILE A 225 -7.23 -14.84 4.35
C ILE A 225 -6.32 -16.05 4.30
N GLY A 226 -5.09 -15.92 4.78
CA GLY A 226 -4.21 -17.04 5.07
C GLY A 226 -4.63 -17.75 6.36
N CYS A 227 -5.07 -18.99 6.27
CA CYS A 227 -5.19 -19.89 7.42
C CYS A 227 -3.78 -20.38 7.76
N GLY A 228 -3.11 -19.71 8.71
CA GLY A 228 -1.73 -20.00 9.12
C GLY A 228 -1.68 -21.10 10.17
N ASN A 229 -1.47 -22.34 9.72
CA ASN A 229 -1.33 -23.48 10.62
C ASN A 229 0.11 -23.72 11.09
N LYS A 230 1.09 -23.06 10.46
CA LYS A 230 2.50 -23.12 10.84
C LYS A 230 3.18 -21.76 10.78
N GLN A 231 3.74 -21.34 11.91
CA GLN A 231 4.53 -20.13 12.11
C GLN A 231 5.98 -20.50 12.47
N THR A 232 6.93 -19.62 12.14
CA THR A 232 8.36 -19.78 12.47
C THR A 232 9.00 -18.45 12.88
N GLY A 233 10.22 -18.52 13.42
CA GLY A 233 11.01 -17.33 13.79
C GLY A 233 10.33 -16.51 14.88
N GLY A 234 10.47 -15.17 14.80
CA GLY A 234 10.01 -14.24 15.84
C GLY A 234 8.50 -14.25 16.09
N TYR A 235 7.69 -14.87 15.22
CA TYR A 235 6.27 -15.07 15.51
C TYR A 235 6.02 -16.06 16.64
N LEU A 236 6.83 -17.12 16.75
CA LEU A 236 6.75 -18.05 17.88
C LEU A 236 7.12 -17.38 19.21
N ASP A 237 7.87 -16.27 19.14
CA ASP A 237 8.32 -15.47 20.28
C ASP A 237 7.39 -14.28 20.59
N GLY A 238 6.26 -14.13 19.89
CA GLY A 238 5.23 -13.15 20.21
C GLY A 238 5.16 -11.90 19.32
N ALA A 239 5.90 -11.81 18.21
CA ALA A 239 5.83 -10.62 17.35
C ALA A 239 4.48 -10.42 16.62
N ALA A 240 3.71 -11.48 16.35
CA ALA A 240 2.37 -11.38 15.73
C ALA A 240 1.57 -12.67 15.98
N PRO A 241 1.35 -13.04 17.26
CA PRO A 241 0.83 -14.36 17.61
C PRO A 241 -0.55 -14.63 17.00
N ASP A 242 -1.40 -13.60 16.92
CA ASP A 242 -2.78 -13.66 16.41
C ASP A 242 -2.93 -13.21 14.95
N GLY A 243 -1.81 -13.06 14.25
CA GLY A 243 -1.80 -12.78 12.81
C GLY A 243 -1.26 -11.41 12.40
N VAL A 244 -1.20 -11.22 11.09
CA VAL A 244 -0.73 -9.99 10.43
C VAL A 244 -1.78 -9.55 9.43
N LEU A 245 -2.10 -8.26 9.45
CA LEU A 245 -2.89 -7.59 8.43
C LEU A 245 -1.96 -6.96 7.41
N GLY A 246 -1.74 -7.68 6.30
CA GLY A 246 -1.04 -7.18 5.14
C GLY A 246 -1.81 -6.03 4.46
N LEU A 247 -1.14 -4.88 4.33
CA LEU A 247 -1.65 -3.63 3.79
C LEU A 247 -0.87 -3.16 2.56
N GLY A 248 0.02 -4.01 2.06
CA GLY A 248 0.76 -3.81 0.81
C GLY A 248 -0.16 -3.63 -0.42
N PRO A 249 0.40 -3.21 -1.56
CA PRO A 249 -0.38 -2.89 -2.75
C PRO A 249 -0.78 -4.11 -3.60
N GLY A 250 -0.35 -5.31 -3.24
CA GLY A 250 -0.63 -6.54 -3.96
C GLY A 250 -2.12 -6.87 -3.96
N LYS A 251 -2.58 -7.59 -5.00
CA LYS A 251 -4.01 -7.81 -5.24
C LYS A 251 -4.71 -8.60 -4.13
N ILE A 252 -3.95 -9.40 -3.37
CA ILE A 252 -4.47 -10.20 -2.26
C ILE A 252 -4.63 -9.40 -0.97
N SER A 253 -4.11 -8.17 -0.90
CA SER A 253 -4.23 -7.36 0.32
C SER A 253 -5.63 -6.87 0.58
N VAL A 254 -5.93 -6.60 1.85
CA VAL A 254 -7.25 -6.09 2.25
C VAL A 254 -7.57 -4.78 1.54
N PRO A 255 -6.70 -3.74 1.51
CA PRO A 255 -6.97 -2.51 0.77
C PRO A 255 -7.30 -2.75 -0.71
N SER A 256 -6.55 -3.63 -1.38
CA SER A 256 -6.79 -4.01 -2.78
C SER A 256 -8.14 -4.69 -2.98
N GLN A 257 -8.48 -5.66 -2.12
CA GLN A 257 -9.73 -6.41 -2.22
C GLN A 257 -10.94 -5.50 -1.96
N LEU A 258 -10.88 -4.65 -0.93
CA LEU A 258 -11.92 -3.67 -0.64
C LEU A 258 -12.11 -2.70 -1.82
N ALA A 259 -11.03 -2.19 -2.40
CA ALA A 259 -11.11 -1.30 -3.56
C ALA A 259 -11.62 -1.99 -4.83
N SER A 260 -11.24 -3.24 -5.05
CA SER A 260 -11.69 -4.03 -6.21
C SER A 260 -13.18 -4.36 -6.15
N SER A 261 -13.73 -4.54 -4.94
CA SER A 261 -15.17 -4.68 -4.70
C SER A 261 -15.95 -3.37 -4.89
N GLY A 262 -15.22 -2.25 -4.95
CA GLY A 262 -15.78 -0.91 -5.06
C GLY A 262 -16.27 -0.33 -3.73
N LEU A 263 -15.91 -0.93 -2.58
CA LEU A 263 -16.33 -0.46 -1.25
C LEU A 263 -15.64 0.85 -0.86
N VAL A 264 -14.36 1.01 -1.22
CA VAL A 264 -13.55 2.21 -0.91
C VAL A 264 -12.60 2.52 -2.07
N PRO A 265 -12.03 3.74 -2.15
CA PRO A 265 -10.81 3.99 -2.92
C PRO A 265 -9.69 3.01 -2.55
N HIS A 266 -8.74 2.77 -3.47
CA HIS A 266 -7.54 1.99 -3.15
C HIS A 266 -6.57 2.85 -2.35
N SER A 267 -6.91 3.07 -1.09
CA SER A 267 -6.11 3.84 -0.16
C SER A 267 -6.43 3.47 1.29
N PHE A 268 -5.54 3.82 2.19
CA PHE A 268 -5.77 3.77 3.62
C PHE A 268 -4.86 4.77 4.32
N SER A 269 -5.11 5.02 5.61
CA SER A 269 -4.23 5.83 6.43
C SER A 269 -3.98 5.23 7.80
N PHE A 270 -2.79 5.50 8.33
CA PHE A 270 -2.49 5.35 9.75
C PHE A 270 -2.38 6.70 10.43
N CYS A 271 -2.61 6.72 11.73
CA CYS A 271 -2.02 7.71 12.61
C CYS A 271 -1.52 7.01 13.86
N PHE A 272 -0.28 7.25 14.26
CA PHE A 272 0.26 6.79 15.53
C PHE A 272 0.65 8.00 16.38
N ASP A 273 0.14 8.08 17.60
CA ASP A 273 0.46 9.17 18.52
C ASP A 273 1.57 8.79 19.50
N LYS A 274 1.95 9.75 20.34
CA LYS A 274 3.02 9.57 21.33
C LYS A 274 2.58 8.78 22.56
N SER A 275 1.30 8.46 22.68
CA SER A 275 0.71 7.62 23.72
C SER A 275 0.61 6.17 23.27
N HIS A 276 1.31 5.77 22.19
CA HIS A 276 1.31 4.39 21.69
C HIS A 276 -0.09 3.92 21.26
N SER A 277 -0.96 4.88 20.95
CA SER A 277 -2.29 4.67 20.41
C SER A 277 -2.33 5.20 18.99
N GLY A 278 -3.28 4.72 18.21
CA GLY A 278 -3.39 5.15 16.83
C GLY A 278 -4.73 4.87 16.18
N SER A 279 -4.79 5.05 14.88
CA SER A 279 -5.93 4.68 14.09
C SER A 279 -5.59 4.13 12.70
N LEU A 280 -6.46 3.26 12.20
CA LEU A 280 -6.47 2.74 10.82
C LEU A 280 -7.79 3.11 10.14
N LEU A 281 -7.71 3.73 8.95
CA LEU A 281 -8.88 4.10 8.15
C LEU A 281 -8.72 3.57 6.72
N PHE A 282 -9.63 2.73 6.25
CA PHE A 282 -9.69 2.28 4.86
C PHE A 282 -10.45 3.28 3.98
N GLY A 283 -9.95 3.48 2.76
CA GLY A 283 -10.49 4.43 1.78
C GLY A 283 -10.07 5.87 1.99
N ASP A 284 -9.23 6.13 2.99
CA ASP A 284 -8.79 7.48 3.29
C ASP A 284 -7.77 7.97 2.25
N GLN A 285 -8.06 9.11 1.61
CA GLN A 285 -7.17 9.80 0.68
C GLN A 285 -6.54 11.05 1.30
N GLY A 286 -6.79 11.30 2.59
CA GLY A 286 -6.25 12.42 3.36
C GLY A 286 -6.86 13.77 2.97
N PRO A 287 -6.51 14.84 3.71
CA PRO A 287 -6.97 16.19 3.39
C PRO A 287 -6.27 16.72 2.13
N GLY A 288 -6.95 17.58 1.36
CA GLY A 288 -6.38 18.20 0.17
C GLY A 288 -5.14 19.08 0.43
N SER A 289 -4.93 19.51 1.68
CA SER A 289 -3.78 20.31 2.12
C SER A 289 -2.58 19.50 2.60
N GLN A 290 -2.64 18.17 2.56
CA GLN A 290 -1.52 17.32 3.01
C GLN A 290 -0.27 17.50 2.14
N ARG A 291 0.88 17.22 2.72
CA ARG A 291 2.14 17.05 1.98
C ARG A 291 2.13 15.67 1.34
N PHE A 292 2.87 15.48 0.24
CA PHE A 292 2.92 14.18 -0.42
C PHE A 292 4.21 13.96 -1.21
N THR A 293 4.50 12.71 -1.54
CA THR A 293 5.55 12.29 -2.46
C THR A 293 5.00 11.15 -3.33
N PRO A 294 5.35 11.05 -4.62
CA PRO A 294 4.90 9.95 -5.46
C PRO A 294 5.50 8.61 -5.02
N PHE A 295 4.73 7.54 -5.21
CA PHE A 295 5.27 6.18 -5.18
C PHE A 295 6.04 5.89 -6.46
N LEU A 296 7.13 5.14 -6.32
CA LEU A 296 7.99 4.75 -7.43
C LEU A 296 7.85 3.26 -7.76
N PRO A 297 7.98 2.86 -9.03
CA PRO A 297 8.09 1.47 -9.38
C PRO A 297 9.47 0.93 -8.98
N LEU A 298 9.49 -0.30 -8.49
CA LEU A 298 10.69 -1.09 -8.27
C LEU A 298 10.92 -1.98 -9.50
N GLU A 299 12.05 -1.82 -10.19
CA GLU A 299 12.37 -2.58 -11.42
C GLU A 299 11.25 -2.51 -12.49
N GLY A 300 10.56 -1.39 -12.56
CA GLY A 300 9.45 -1.17 -13.50
C GLY A 300 8.09 -1.69 -13.03
N ASN A 301 8.00 -2.28 -11.83
CA ASN A 301 6.76 -2.82 -11.27
C ASN A 301 6.36 -2.11 -9.96
N TYR A 302 5.07 -1.89 -9.80
CA TYR A 302 4.48 -1.32 -8.59
C TYR A 302 3.99 -2.44 -7.67
N ASN A 303 4.92 -2.98 -6.87
CA ASN A 303 4.65 -4.13 -6.00
C ASN A 303 4.84 -3.81 -4.51
N THR A 304 5.36 -2.63 -4.16
CA THR A 304 5.57 -2.18 -2.79
C THR A 304 5.59 -0.65 -2.72
N TYR A 305 5.42 -0.07 -1.54
CA TYR A 305 5.38 1.37 -1.32
C TYR A 305 6.79 1.98 -1.29
N ILE A 306 7.40 2.18 -2.46
CA ILE A 306 8.71 2.86 -2.57
C ILE A 306 8.54 4.37 -2.71
N VAL A 307 9.29 5.13 -1.92
CA VAL A 307 9.47 6.58 -2.06
C VAL A 307 10.95 6.91 -2.25
N GLU A 308 11.25 8.10 -2.78
CA GLU A 308 12.62 8.61 -2.93
C GLU A 308 12.80 9.91 -2.17
N ALA A 309 13.71 9.90 -1.20
CA ALA A 309 14.18 11.11 -0.56
C ALA A 309 15.41 11.64 -1.32
N GLU A 310 15.41 12.92 -1.66
CA GLU A 310 16.52 13.57 -2.36
C GLU A 310 17.72 13.77 -1.44
N TYR A 311 17.49 14.16 -0.18
CA TYR A 311 18.52 14.32 0.85
C TYR A 311 17.95 14.60 2.25
N TYR A 312 18.78 14.40 3.26
CA TYR A 312 18.57 14.84 4.63
C TYR A 312 19.05 16.28 4.87
N CYS A 313 18.37 16.98 5.78
CA CYS A 313 18.88 18.20 6.41
C CYS A 313 18.85 18.08 7.94
N LEU A 314 19.98 18.39 8.58
CA LEU A 314 20.14 18.40 10.02
C LEU A 314 20.52 19.81 10.50
N ALA A 315 19.75 20.38 11.43
CA ALA A 315 19.94 21.73 11.97
C ALA A 315 20.16 22.82 10.90
N GLY A 316 19.46 22.71 9.76
CA GLY A 316 19.59 23.64 8.62
C GLY A 316 20.71 23.31 7.63
N SER A 317 21.61 22.38 7.95
CA SER A 317 22.64 21.88 7.03
C SER A 317 22.12 20.70 6.21
N CYS A 318 22.09 20.83 4.89
CA CYS A 318 21.56 19.80 3.99
C CYS A 318 22.67 18.96 3.36
N LEU A 319 22.59 17.64 3.55
CA LEU A 319 23.53 16.64 3.07
C LEU A 319 23.16 16.20 1.65
N LYS A 320 23.49 16.99 0.62
CA LYS A 320 23.02 16.77 -0.77
C LYS A 320 23.33 15.38 -1.37
N GLN A 321 24.31 14.65 -0.83
CA GLN A 321 24.66 13.29 -1.26
C GLN A 321 24.09 12.20 -0.32
N SER A 322 22.96 12.48 0.33
CA SER A 322 22.25 11.55 1.22
C SER A 322 20.89 11.12 0.66
N GLY A 323 20.73 11.19 -0.67
CA GLY A 323 19.52 10.72 -1.35
C GLY A 323 19.44 9.20 -1.38
N PHE A 324 18.23 8.66 -1.25
CA PHE A 324 17.99 7.22 -1.21
C PHE A 324 16.53 6.91 -1.53
N LYS A 325 16.29 5.69 -1.98
CA LYS A 325 14.96 5.11 -2.09
C LYS A 325 14.66 4.30 -0.83
N ALA A 326 13.43 4.34 -0.37
CA ALA A 326 12.99 3.61 0.81
C ALA A 326 11.63 2.96 0.58
N GLN A 327 11.48 1.73 1.06
CA GLN A 327 10.16 1.14 1.28
C GLN A 327 9.56 1.74 2.54
N VAL A 328 8.29 2.12 2.48
CA VAL A 328 7.52 2.65 3.61
C VAL A 328 6.78 1.49 4.24
N ASP A 329 7.15 1.16 5.47
CA ASP A 329 6.81 -0.11 6.08
C ASP A 329 6.36 0.08 7.54
N SER A 330 5.09 -0.19 7.82
CA SER A 330 4.56 -0.17 9.19
C SER A 330 4.82 -1.48 9.93
N GLY A 331 5.29 -2.55 9.27
CA GLY A 331 5.73 -3.79 9.89
C GLY A 331 7.13 -3.72 10.51
N THR A 332 7.78 -2.55 10.48
CA THR A 332 9.09 -2.33 11.10
C THR A 332 9.11 -1.11 12.02
N SER A 333 9.65 -1.28 13.23
CA SER A 333 9.65 -0.22 14.26
C SER A 333 10.62 0.92 13.93
N PHE A 334 11.79 0.61 13.36
CA PHE A 334 12.87 1.58 13.11
C PHE A 334 13.09 1.85 11.63
N THR A 335 13.74 2.98 11.34
CA THR A 335 14.13 3.37 9.99
C THR A 335 15.52 2.83 9.69
N PHE A 336 15.70 2.19 8.53
CA PHE A 336 16.98 1.66 8.08
C PHE A 336 17.47 2.40 6.85
N LEU A 337 18.75 2.75 6.83
CA LEU A 337 19.37 3.48 5.73
C LEU A 337 20.48 2.63 5.09
N PRO A 338 20.66 2.71 3.74
CA PRO A 338 21.81 2.11 3.09
C PRO A 338 23.11 2.61 3.70
N SER A 339 24.12 1.74 3.82
CA SER A 339 25.39 1.99 4.53
C SER A 339 26.01 3.38 4.31
N GLU A 340 26.16 3.80 3.05
CA GLU A 340 26.77 5.11 2.74
C GLU A 340 25.94 6.30 3.24
N ILE A 341 24.62 6.17 3.19
CA ILE A 341 23.67 7.21 3.59
C ILE A 341 23.58 7.26 5.11
N TYR A 342 23.47 6.07 5.73
CA TYR A 342 23.52 5.89 7.18
C TYR A 342 24.70 6.64 7.78
N GLN A 343 25.93 6.32 7.35
CA GLN A 343 27.16 6.93 7.86
C GLN A 343 27.16 8.46 7.75
N LYS A 344 26.73 9.02 6.60
CA LYS A 344 26.65 10.48 6.43
C LYS A 344 25.69 11.13 7.42
N VAL A 345 24.51 10.54 7.61
CA VAL A 345 23.46 11.07 8.48
C VAL A 345 23.87 10.97 9.95
N VAL A 346 24.32 9.80 10.41
CA VAL A 346 24.64 9.59 11.83
C VAL A 346 25.90 10.34 12.26
N ASN A 347 26.91 10.45 11.39
CA ASN A 347 28.11 11.24 11.71
C ASN A 347 27.78 12.72 11.84
N LYS A 348 26.92 13.26 10.95
CA LYS A 348 26.49 14.65 11.07
C LYS A 348 25.61 14.86 12.31
N PHE A 349 24.75 13.90 12.63
CA PHE A 349 23.95 13.94 13.85
C PHE A 349 24.82 13.98 15.10
N ASP A 350 25.81 13.09 15.20
CA ASP A 350 26.73 12.99 16.33
C ASP A 350 27.58 14.26 16.52
N GLU A 351 28.11 14.82 15.42
CA GLU A 351 28.81 16.11 15.42
C GLU A 351 27.95 17.22 16.04
N LEU A 352 26.66 17.28 15.66
CA LEU A 352 25.73 18.30 16.13
C LEU A 352 25.23 18.06 17.56
N MET A 353 25.23 16.82 18.04
CA MET A 353 24.87 16.50 19.43
C MET A 353 25.90 17.07 20.41
N ASN A 354 27.17 17.13 20.01
CA ASN A 354 28.28 17.68 20.81
C ASN A 354 28.27 17.19 22.27
N ASN A 355 28.04 15.88 22.46
CA ASN A 355 27.89 15.24 23.75
C ASN A 355 28.56 13.86 23.71
N THR A 356 28.86 13.28 24.88
CA THR A 356 29.49 11.96 24.95
C THR A 356 28.54 10.90 24.39
N ARG A 357 28.93 10.32 23.25
CA ARG A 357 28.27 9.18 22.63
C ARG A 357 28.57 7.90 23.41
N SER A 358 27.54 7.10 23.64
CA SER A 358 27.61 5.75 24.17
C SER A 358 27.01 4.76 23.19
N THR A 359 27.47 3.52 23.25
CA THR A 359 26.84 2.38 22.58
C THR A 359 26.08 1.59 23.63
N ILE A 360 24.80 1.34 23.39
CA ILE A 360 23.94 0.54 24.28
C ILE A 360 23.28 -0.53 23.42
N ASP A 361 23.59 -1.79 23.71
CA ASP A 361 23.10 -2.94 22.95
C ASP A 361 23.39 -2.77 21.43
N VAL A 362 22.38 -2.91 20.57
CA VAL A 362 22.47 -2.74 19.11
C VAL A 362 22.43 -1.27 18.66
N PHE A 363 22.42 -0.29 19.57
CA PHE A 363 22.30 1.13 19.25
C PHE A 363 23.64 1.86 19.45
N PRO A 364 24.34 2.25 18.35
CA PRO A 364 25.67 2.85 18.44
C PRO A 364 25.67 4.34 18.81
N TYR A 365 24.54 5.05 18.63
CA TYR A 365 24.42 6.49 18.87
C TYR A 365 23.43 6.78 20.01
N CYS A 366 23.89 6.62 21.25
CA CYS A 366 23.11 6.92 22.45
C CYS A 366 23.73 8.06 23.26
N TYR A 367 22.88 8.85 23.91
CA TYR A 367 23.28 10.03 24.67
C TYR A 367 22.53 10.07 26.00
N LYS A 368 23.23 10.52 27.04
CA LYS A 368 22.67 10.62 28.38
C LYS A 368 21.52 11.63 28.41
N ALA A 369 20.43 11.27 29.09
CA ALA A 369 19.30 12.16 29.34
C ALA A 369 19.72 13.41 30.14
N ARG A 370 19.00 14.51 29.93
CA ARG A 370 19.10 15.70 30.77
C ARG A 370 18.23 15.54 32.02
N SER A 371 18.41 16.44 33.00
CA SER A 371 17.56 16.50 34.20
C SER A 371 16.06 16.62 33.88
N GLN A 372 15.70 17.19 32.74
CA GLN A 372 14.32 17.35 32.26
C GLN A 372 13.87 16.31 31.21
N GLY A 373 14.66 15.25 30.95
CA GLY A 373 14.30 14.18 30.00
C GLY A 373 15.16 14.15 28.74
N LEU A 374 14.54 14.27 27.56
CA LEU A 374 15.17 14.10 26.24
C LEU A 374 16.36 15.08 26.06
N PRO A 375 17.51 14.63 25.52
CA PRO A 375 18.59 15.55 25.18
C PRO A 375 18.16 16.50 24.05
N ASN A 376 18.76 17.69 23.98
CA ASN A 376 18.57 18.55 22.80
C ASN A 376 19.20 17.84 21.60
N PHE A 377 18.38 17.49 20.62
CA PHE A 377 18.81 16.88 19.38
C PHE A 377 18.63 17.84 18.19
N PRO A 378 19.48 17.73 17.16
CA PRO A 378 19.33 18.57 15.98
C PRO A 378 18.03 18.26 15.24
N SER A 379 17.30 19.30 14.81
CA SER A 379 16.14 19.11 13.94
C SER A 379 16.53 18.32 12.70
N MET A 380 15.72 17.34 12.31
CA MET A 380 15.98 16.44 11.19
C MET A 380 14.83 16.48 10.19
N LYS A 381 15.17 16.61 8.90
CA LYS A 381 14.19 16.69 7.81
C LYS A 381 14.66 15.83 6.63
N LEU A 382 13.69 15.20 5.97
CA LEU A 382 13.84 14.60 4.65
C LEU A 382 13.26 15.57 3.62
N ILE A 383 13.99 15.79 2.53
CA ILE A 383 13.47 16.52 1.38
C ILE A 383 13.10 15.50 0.31
N PHE A 384 11.83 15.52 -0.07
CA PHE A 384 11.25 14.74 -1.15
C PHE A 384 11.13 15.59 -2.42
N PRO A 385 10.95 14.96 -3.61
CA PRO A 385 10.72 15.66 -4.86
C PRO A 385 9.64 16.75 -4.77
N ASN A 386 9.75 17.76 -5.62
CA ASN A 386 8.90 18.95 -5.60
C ASN A 386 9.03 19.78 -4.30
N ASN A 387 10.21 19.73 -3.67
CA ASN A 387 10.52 20.48 -2.45
C ASN A 387 9.56 20.17 -1.29
N GLN A 388 9.09 18.93 -1.22
CA GLN A 388 8.18 18.47 -0.17
C GLN A 388 9.02 18.11 1.04
N THR A 389 8.81 18.83 2.15
CA THR A 389 9.61 18.66 3.36
C THR A 389 8.87 17.76 4.36
N PHE A 390 9.51 16.67 4.75
CA PHE A 390 9.06 15.79 5.81
C PHE A 390 9.93 16.02 7.06
N VAL A 391 9.32 16.41 8.17
CA VAL A 391 10.03 16.69 9.42
C VAL A 391 10.00 15.44 10.29
N VAL A 392 11.16 14.93 10.70
CA VAL A 392 11.22 13.79 11.62
C VAL A 392 10.89 14.31 13.03
N GLN A 393 9.76 13.90 13.59
CA GLN A 393 9.22 14.45 14.84
C GLN A 393 10.09 14.11 16.04
N ASN A 394 10.48 12.83 16.17
CA ASN A 394 11.39 12.39 17.21
C ASN A 394 12.27 11.24 16.68
N PRO A 395 13.53 11.51 16.31
CA PRO A 395 14.44 10.47 15.85
C PRO A 395 15.04 9.65 17.00
N MET A 396 14.77 10.01 18.27
CA MET A 396 15.38 9.38 19.44
C MET A 396 14.35 8.69 20.33
N PHE A 397 14.72 7.55 20.91
CA PHE A 397 13.86 6.80 21.81
C PHE A 397 14.59 6.45 23.11
N PRO A 398 13.89 6.33 24.24
CA PRO A 398 14.50 6.00 25.52
C PRO A 398 14.94 4.53 25.52
N VAL A 399 16.14 4.26 26.02
CA VAL A 399 16.60 2.90 26.30
C VAL A 399 16.75 2.73 27.81
N PRO A 400 16.05 1.77 28.44
CA PRO A 400 16.27 1.45 29.84
C PRO A 400 17.72 1.01 30.05
N ASN A 401 18.40 1.61 31.02
CA ASN A 401 19.70 1.14 31.49
C ASN A 401 19.55 0.69 32.95
N SER A 402 20.19 -0.42 33.32
CA SER A 402 20.20 -0.98 34.68
C SER A 402 20.86 -0.06 35.70
N GLN A 403 21.65 0.92 35.23
CA GLN A 403 22.19 2.01 36.03
C GLN A 403 21.23 3.19 36.01
N ALA A 404 21.09 3.93 37.12
CA ALA A 404 20.16 5.06 37.33
C ALA A 404 20.21 6.21 36.28
N ASN A 405 21.06 6.13 35.27
CA ASN A 405 21.16 7.06 34.16
C ASN A 405 20.22 6.63 33.00
N LYS A 406 19.23 7.46 32.68
CA LYS A 406 18.40 7.27 31.47
C LYS A 406 19.19 7.68 30.22
N PHE A 407 19.11 6.87 29.16
CA PHE A 407 19.72 7.16 27.86
C PHE A 407 18.66 7.28 26.78
N TYR A 408 18.97 8.05 25.75
CA TYR A 408 18.20 8.11 24.51
C TYR A 408 19.09 7.76 23.34
N CYS A 409 18.60 6.88 22.48
CA CYS A 409 19.32 6.36 21.33
C CYS A 409 18.66 6.80 20.03
N LEU A 410 19.46 7.02 18.99
CA LEU A 410 18.97 7.31 17.65
C LEU A 410 18.30 6.08 17.04
N GLY A 411 17.03 6.21 16.64
CA GLY A 411 16.21 5.15 16.02
C GLY A 411 16.45 4.97 14.52
N ILE A 412 17.68 5.15 14.07
CA ILE A 412 18.08 4.95 12.68
C ILE A 412 19.16 3.87 12.68
N GLN A 413 18.99 2.86 11.84
CA GLN A 413 19.89 1.72 11.73
C GLN A 413 20.46 1.59 10.32
N GLU A 414 21.52 0.81 10.20
CA GLU A 414 22.14 0.49 8.92
C GLU A 414 21.46 -0.73 8.28
N THR A 415 21.25 -0.71 6.97
CA THR A 415 20.93 -1.89 6.17
C THR A 415 21.97 -2.13 5.09
N LYS A 416 22.23 -3.41 4.80
CA LYS A 416 23.08 -3.86 3.68
C LYS A 416 22.34 -3.82 2.34
N GLY A 417 21.03 -3.61 2.36
CA GLY A 417 20.21 -3.50 1.16
C GLY A 417 20.49 -2.21 0.37
N ALA A 418 20.19 -2.24 -0.93
CA ALA A 418 20.28 -1.05 -1.78
C ALA A 418 19.18 -0.01 -1.48
N TYR A 419 18.12 -0.43 -0.81
CA TYR A 419 16.98 0.39 -0.44
C TYR A 419 16.91 0.54 1.08
N GLY A 420 16.50 1.72 1.54
CA GLY A 420 16.18 1.95 2.93
C GLY A 420 14.78 1.44 3.30
N LEU A 421 14.48 1.52 4.59
CA LEU A 421 13.15 1.27 5.16
C LEU A 421 12.77 2.50 5.98
N MET A 422 11.59 3.06 5.72
CA MET A 422 10.98 4.11 6.53
C MET A 422 9.98 3.43 7.47
N GLY A 423 10.39 3.22 8.72
CA GLY A 423 9.63 2.52 9.74
C GLY A 423 8.64 3.40 10.51
N GLN A 424 7.94 2.78 11.44
CA GLN A 424 6.94 3.42 12.30
C GLN A 424 7.48 4.65 13.04
N ASN A 425 8.73 4.61 13.51
CA ASN A 425 9.35 5.73 14.22
C ASN A 425 9.35 7.05 13.45
N PHE A 426 9.31 7.01 12.11
CA PHE A 426 9.16 8.20 11.29
C PHE A 426 7.69 8.55 11.03
N MET A 427 6.78 7.58 11.09
CA MET A 427 5.34 7.77 10.90
C MET A 427 4.64 8.40 12.12
N THR A 428 5.16 8.19 13.33
CA THR A 428 4.57 8.71 14.57
C THR A 428 4.41 10.24 14.56
N GLY A 429 3.23 10.73 14.94
CA GLY A 429 2.84 12.15 14.93
C GLY A 429 2.31 12.64 13.59
N TYR A 430 2.12 11.75 12.61
CA TYR A 430 1.52 12.04 11.33
C TYR A 430 0.32 11.13 11.08
N ARG A 431 -0.67 11.69 10.37
CA ARG A 431 -1.59 10.91 9.55
C ARG A 431 -0.86 10.57 8.25
N MET A 432 -0.44 9.33 8.11
CA MET A 432 0.25 8.79 6.94
C MET A 432 -0.77 8.16 6.01
N VAL A 433 -0.85 8.63 4.77
CA VAL A 433 -1.89 8.25 3.80
C VAL A 433 -1.25 7.51 2.63
N PHE A 434 -1.58 6.23 2.50
CA PHE A 434 -1.13 5.38 1.39
C PHE A 434 -2.19 5.44 0.30
N ASP A 435 -2.07 6.40 -0.61
CA ASP A 435 -3.03 6.61 -1.70
C ASP A 435 -2.52 5.93 -2.98
N TRP A 436 -2.76 4.62 -3.04
CA TRP A 436 -2.34 3.80 -4.18
C TRP A 436 -3.15 4.10 -5.45
N GLU A 437 -4.41 4.52 -5.30
CA GLU A 437 -5.24 4.98 -6.43
C GLU A 437 -4.59 6.14 -7.18
N ASN A 438 -3.94 7.06 -6.46
CA ASN A 438 -3.22 8.21 -7.03
C ASN A 438 -1.69 8.07 -6.99
N LEU A 439 -1.17 6.87 -6.69
CA LEU A 439 0.26 6.54 -6.60
C LEU A 439 1.09 7.55 -5.78
N LYS A 440 0.64 7.88 -4.57
CA LYS A 440 1.34 8.81 -3.67
C LYS A 440 1.24 8.41 -2.20
N LEU A 441 2.30 8.74 -1.46
CA LEU A 441 2.29 8.79 0.00
C LEU A 441 1.99 10.21 0.45
N GLY A 442 0.91 10.41 1.21
CA GLY A 442 0.55 11.67 1.85
C GLY A 442 0.91 11.71 3.33
N TRP A 443 1.17 12.90 3.87
CA TRP A 443 1.32 13.09 5.31
C TRP A 443 0.84 14.48 5.78
N SER A 444 0.23 14.50 6.96
CA SER A 444 -0.13 15.71 7.69
C SER A 444 0.05 15.51 9.19
N ALA A 445 0.59 16.50 9.91
CA ALA A 445 0.76 16.39 11.35
C ALA A 445 -0.60 16.15 12.03
N SER A 446 -0.64 15.20 12.96
CA SER A 446 -1.89 14.75 13.59
C SER A 446 -1.62 14.27 15.02
N ASN A 447 -2.67 14.31 15.85
CA ASN A 447 -2.72 13.71 17.18
C ASN A 447 -3.68 12.51 17.26
N CYS A 448 -4.01 11.92 16.11
CA CYS A 448 -4.80 10.70 15.95
C CYS A 448 -6.25 10.75 16.47
N ARG A 449 -6.78 11.96 16.71
CA ARG A 449 -8.17 12.17 17.14
C ARG A 449 -9.19 12.16 16.00
N GLU A 450 -8.75 11.92 14.77
CA GLU A 450 -9.60 11.86 13.59
C GLU A 450 -10.60 10.69 13.67
N ALA A 451 -10.23 9.59 14.33
CA ALA A 451 -11.13 8.46 14.61
C ALA A 451 -12.12 8.77 15.75
N ASP A 452 -11.70 9.50 16.79
CA ASP A 452 -12.56 9.83 17.95
C ASP A 452 -13.71 10.76 17.58
N LYS A 453 -13.48 11.73 16.69
CA LYS A 453 -14.55 12.56 16.13
C LYS A 453 -15.58 11.77 15.33
N ALA A 454 -15.20 10.56 14.90
CA ALA A 454 -16.04 9.69 14.11
C ALA A 454 -16.71 8.58 14.94
N ALA A 455 -16.33 8.40 16.22
CA ALA A 455 -16.90 7.42 17.15
C ALA A 455 -17.68 8.04 18.34
N ALA A 456 -17.49 9.33 18.66
CA ALA A 456 -18.11 9.95 19.83
C ALA A 456 -19.49 10.57 19.55
N ILE A 457 -20.56 9.77 19.50
CA ILE A 457 -21.92 10.24 19.84
C ILE A 457 -22.64 9.19 20.70
N THR A 458 -22.81 9.53 21.98
CA THR A 458 -23.68 8.84 22.95
C THR A 458 -25.15 8.86 22.48
N PRO A 459 -25.92 7.77 22.65
CA PRO A 459 -27.34 7.78 22.30
C PRO A 459 -28.12 8.71 23.24
N PRO A 460 -29.08 9.51 22.74
CA PRO A 460 -30.01 10.24 23.60
C PRO A 460 -30.98 9.27 24.29
N PRO A 461 -31.53 9.64 25.46
CA PRO A 461 -32.30 8.72 26.30
C PRO A 461 -33.59 8.28 25.62
N SER A 462 -33.85 6.98 25.74
CA SER A 462 -35.03 6.25 25.30
C SER A 462 -36.34 6.91 25.74
N GLY A 463 -37.13 7.33 24.76
CA GLY A 463 -38.53 7.73 24.88
C GLY A 463 -39.44 6.86 24.02
N VAL A 464 -40.41 6.23 24.67
CA VAL A 464 -41.38 5.22 24.22
C VAL A 464 -42.38 5.75 23.18
N SER A 465 -42.72 4.97 22.15
CA SER A 465 -44.12 4.60 21.77
C SER A 465 -44.17 3.71 20.51
N GLU A 466 -45.25 2.93 20.40
CA GLU A 466 -45.43 1.64 19.74
C GLU A 466 -46.15 1.69 18.36
N ASN A 467 -45.77 0.74 17.48
CA ASN A 467 -46.61 -0.07 16.55
C ASN A 467 -47.43 0.58 15.40
N PRO A 468 -47.94 -0.21 14.41
CA PRO A 468 -47.44 -1.45 13.78
C PRO A 468 -47.61 -1.51 12.23
N LEU A 469 -47.01 -2.54 11.61
CA LEU A 469 -47.31 -3.06 10.26
C LEU A 469 -48.76 -3.55 10.10
N PRO A 470 -49.22 -3.75 8.84
CA PRO A 470 -49.73 -5.07 8.49
C PRO A 470 -49.30 -5.60 7.10
N THR A 471 -49.66 -6.88 6.91
CA THR A 471 -49.03 -8.00 6.20
C THR A 471 -49.58 -8.30 4.79
N ASP A 472 -48.80 -9.12 4.07
CA ASP A 472 -49.16 -10.21 3.13
C ASP A 472 -49.80 -9.94 1.75
N GLN A 473 -49.16 -10.51 0.70
CA GLN A 473 -49.75 -11.59 -0.11
C GLN A 473 -48.73 -12.30 -1.04
N ARG A 474 -48.74 -13.65 -0.99
CA ARG A 474 -48.12 -14.60 -1.94
C ARG A 474 -49.05 -14.88 -3.12
N GLN A 475 -48.53 -15.19 -4.33
CA GLN A 475 -48.63 -16.52 -4.99
C GLN A 475 -48.13 -16.59 -6.46
N ARG A 476 -47.29 -17.63 -6.70
CA ARG A 476 -47.17 -18.60 -7.83
C ARG A 476 -46.89 -18.22 -9.31
N ASN A 477 -45.81 -18.85 -9.80
CA ASN A 477 -45.33 -19.29 -11.14
C ASN A 477 -46.39 -20.14 -11.94
N PRO A 478 -46.26 -20.58 -13.24
CA PRO A 478 -45.05 -21.15 -13.90
C PRO A 478 -44.92 -21.25 -15.48
N PHE A 479 -43.73 -21.74 -15.94
CA PHE A 479 -43.38 -22.63 -17.10
C PHE A 479 -42.91 -22.13 -18.51
N GLY A 480 -41.84 -22.80 -19.00
CA GLY A 480 -41.47 -23.04 -20.43
C GLY A 480 -39.96 -22.91 -20.77
N ILE A 481 -39.06 -23.89 -20.54
CA ILE A 481 -38.49 -24.96 -21.46
C ILE A 481 -37.69 -24.42 -22.69
N ALA A 482 -36.55 -24.90 -23.22
CA ALA A 482 -35.31 -25.59 -22.78
C ALA A 482 -34.31 -25.79 -23.99
N PHE A 483 -32.98 -25.75 -23.74
CA PHE A 483 -31.81 -26.49 -24.35
C PHE A 483 -31.31 -26.26 -25.84
N PRO A 484 -30.12 -26.80 -26.28
CA PRO A 484 -28.73 -26.25 -26.29
C PRO A 484 -28.05 -26.47 -27.72
N PRO A 485 -26.76 -26.82 -27.98
CA PRO A 485 -25.44 -26.69 -27.32
C PRO A 485 -24.23 -26.23 -28.23
N ALA A 486 -23.02 -26.16 -27.63
CA ALA A 486 -21.70 -26.64 -28.14
C ALA A 486 -20.79 -25.77 -29.08
N ILE A 487 -19.44 -25.85 -29.13
CA ILE A 487 -18.29 -26.39 -28.35
C ILE A 487 -16.99 -25.92 -29.10
N ALA A 488 -15.91 -25.55 -28.36
CA ALA A 488 -14.44 -25.66 -28.65
C ALA A 488 -13.83 -24.99 -29.94
N SER A 489 -12.54 -24.63 -30.09
CA SER A 489 -11.28 -24.78 -29.33
C SER A 489 -10.11 -24.03 -30.04
N ARG A 490 -9.10 -23.61 -29.24
CA ARG A 490 -7.62 -23.64 -29.46
C ARG A 490 -6.90 -22.75 -30.53
N THR A 491 -6.19 -21.71 -30.02
CA THR A 491 -4.71 -21.38 -30.08
C THR A 491 -3.81 -21.79 -31.28
N PRO A 492 -2.55 -21.26 -31.44
CA PRO A 492 -1.91 -19.91 -31.42
C PRO A 492 -0.94 -19.78 -32.68
N PRO A 493 0.26 -19.13 -32.76
CA PRO A 493 0.91 -17.94 -32.14
C PRO A 493 1.64 -16.95 -33.14
N THR A 494 2.25 -15.88 -32.58
CA THR A 494 3.43 -15.06 -33.01
C THR A 494 3.35 -13.91 -34.06
N ALA A 495 3.73 -12.67 -33.67
CA ALA A 495 5.01 -11.94 -33.99
C ALA A 495 4.91 -10.41 -33.65
N PRO A 496 5.94 -9.53 -33.86
CA PRO A 496 6.63 -8.75 -32.81
C PRO A 496 6.27 -7.24 -32.74
N SER A 497 6.69 -6.58 -31.64
CA SER A 497 6.37 -5.20 -31.26
C SER A 497 7.32 -4.13 -31.85
N SER A 498 6.72 -2.98 -32.17
CA SER A 498 7.21 -1.75 -32.82
C SER A 498 8.28 -0.93 -32.07
N ALA A 499 8.96 -1.49 -31.07
CA ALA A 499 10.03 -0.79 -30.35
C ALA A 499 11.31 -0.60 -31.21
N ALA A 500 11.50 -1.41 -32.25
CA ALA A 500 12.67 -1.35 -33.12
C ALA A 500 12.66 -0.16 -34.11
N LEU A 501 11.51 0.47 -34.37
CA LEU A 501 11.41 1.55 -35.37
C LEU A 501 11.78 2.94 -34.81
N LEU A 502 11.62 3.13 -33.49
CA LEU A 502 11.88 4.42 -32.84
C LEU A 502 13.38 4.68 -32.58
N SER A 503 14.18 3.63 -32.40
CA SER A 503 15.64 3.76 -32.26
C SER A 503 16.32 4.17 -33.57
N ILE A 504 15.80 3.72 -34.71
CA ILE A 504 16.38 3.96 -36.05
C ILE A 504 16.18 5.42 -36.49
N LEU A 505 15.02 6.02 -36.19
CA LEU A 505 14.71 7.42 -36.52
C LEU A 505 15.50 8.42 -35.68
N SER A 506 15.72 8.12 -34.39
CA SER A 506 16.54 8.92 -33.48
C SER A 506 18.01 8.95 -33.92
N GLN A 507 18.57 7.80 -34.30
CA GLN A 507 19.95 7.71 -34.78
C GLN A 507 20.18 8.46 -36.09
N HIS A 508 19.19 8.49 -37.00
CA HIS A 508 19.31 9.23 -38.26
C HIS A 508 19.37 10.75 -38.04
N CYS A 509 18.55 11.31 -37.14
CA CYS A 509 18.57 12.74 -36.82
C CYS A 509 19.91 13.20 -36.21
N ILE A 510 20.49 12.39 -35.32
CA ILE A 510 21.76 12.72 -34.65
C ILE A 510 22.92 12.67 -35.65
N MET A 511 22.94 11.69 -36.55
CA MET A 511 23.97 11.59 -37.59
C MET A 511 23.89 12.74 -38.59
N THR A 512 22.70 13.20 -38.98
CA THR A 512 22.56 14.36 -39.86
C THR A 512 23.02 15.67 -39.21
N LEU A 513 22.82 15.84 -37.90
CA LEU A 513 23.31 17.00 -37.15
C LEU A 513 24.83 17.02 -36.99
N LEU A 514 25.45 15.85 -36.78
CA LEU A 514 26.91 15.71 -36.71
C LEU A 514 27.59 16.00 -38.05
N VAL A 515 27.01 15.53 -39.16
CA VAL A 515 27.53 15.82 -40.51
C VAL A 515 27.40 17.31 -40.83
N LEU A 516 26.29 17.97 -40.44
CA LEU A 516 26.15 19.42 -40.61
C LEU A 516 27.18 20.23 -39.80
N HIS A 517 27.50 19.80 -38.58
CA HIS A 517 28.53 20.46 -37.76
C HIS A 517 29.94 20.35 -38.35
N LEU A 518 30.26 19.22 -39.00
CA LEU A 518 31.54 19.02 -39.68
C LEU A 518 31.69 19.90 -40.93
N PHE A 519 30.59 20.19 -41.65
CA PHE A 519 30.59 21.09 -42.82
C PHE A 519 30.65 22.59 -42.46
N ILE A 520 30.32 22.96 -41.23
CA ILE A 520 30.40 24.36 -40.73
C ILE A 520 31.78 24.67 -40.12
N SER A 521 32.58 23.64 -39.82
CA SER A 521 33.88 23.78 -39.16
C SER A 521 35.09 23.76 -40.12
N PHE A 522 34.88 23.82 -41.44
CA PHE A 522 35.92 23.87 -42.48
C PHE A 522 35.75 25.07 -43.41
#